data_AF-A0A1I0QMR4-F1
#
_entry.id   AF-A0A1I0QMR4-F1
#
_cell.length_a   1.000
_cell.length_b   1.000
_cell.length_c   1.000
_cell.angle_alpha   90.00
_cell.angle_beta   90.00
_cell.angle_gamma   90.00
#
_symmetry.space_group_name_H-M   'P 1'
#
loop_
_entity.id
_entity.type
_entity.pdbx_description
1 polymer ?
#
loop_
_entity_poly.entity_id
_entity_poly.type
_entity_poly.pdbx_seq_one_letter_code
_entity_poly.pdbx_strand_id
1 'polypeptide(L)'
;MIPTFKYHPNPIETGAFIKGDAQECNCCGKQTDIWYESPFYSSEEVDCLCPECIASGLAAEKFNGEFQDSYSVDEVSDPAKLEELTRRTPGYHGWQQEYWVAHCDDYCAFIGYVGWDDLVKMGIDKQIEESYGSNINDWDIETLKEDMNNNGGIQGYLFKCLHCGEYRLHIDCD
;
A
#
# COMPACT_ATOMS: atom_id res chain seq x y z
N MET A 1 8.33 -18.90 3.49
CA MET A 1 7.61 -17.97 4.38
C MET A 1 8.08 -16.58 3.98
N ILE A 2 7.17 -15.63 3.76
CA ILE A 2 7.57 -14.25 3.44
C ILE A 2 7.85 -13.47 4.73
N PRO A 3 8.75 -12.46 4.69
CA PRO A 3 8.89 -11.50 5.77
C PRO A 3 7.56 -10.84 6.13
N THR A 4 7.44 -10.42 7.38
CA THR A 4 6.32 -9.57 7.82
C THR A 4 6.68 -8.12 7.53
N PHE A 5 5.77 -7.40 6.86
CA PHE A 5 5.92 -5.98 6.58
C PHE A 5 4.96 -5.20 7.47
N LYS A 6 5.49 -4.23 8.22
CA LYS A 6 4.73 -3.44 9.20
C LYS A 6 3.55 -2.70 8.54
N TYR A 7 3.81 -2.04 7.41
CA TYR A 7 2.82 -1.22 6.73
C TYR A 7 2.08 -1.94 5.60
N HIS A 8 2.47 -3.15 5.20
CA HIS A 8 1.75 -3.91 4.19
C HIS A 8 1.67 -5.40 4.61
N PRO A 9 0.84 -5.74 5.61
CA PRO A 9 0.87 -7.04 6.26
C PRO A 9 0.44 -8.22 5.37
N ASN A 10 -0.39 -7.99 4.33
CA ASN A 10 -0.95 -9.05 3.48
C ASN A 10 -0.56 -8.88 1.99
N PRO A 11 0.72 -8.74 1.64
CA PRO A 11 1.12 -8.27 0.32
C PRO A 11 0.92 -9.30 -0.80
N ILE A 12 0.62 -10.55 -0.48
CA ILE A 12 0.20 -11.55 -1.47
C ILE A 12 -1.30 -11.40 -1.79
N GLU A 13 -2.13 -11.14 -0.77
CA GLU A 13 -3.58 -11.05 -0.93
C GLU A 13 -3.98 -9.79 -1.71
N THR A 14 -3.21 -8.72 -1.55
CA THR A 14 -3.35 -7.46 -2.31
C THR A 14 -2.69 -7.52 -3.69
N GLY A 15 -2.03 -8.63 -4.04
CA GLY A 15 -1.37 -8.81 -5.33
C GLY A 15 -0.03 -8.09 -5.49
N ALA A 16 0.50 -7.44 -4.45
CA ALA A 16 1.82 -6.81 -4.51
C ALA A 16 2.96 -7.84 -4.69
N PHE A 17 2.77 -9.07 -4.20
CA PHE A 17 3.57 -10.22 -4.57
C PHE A 17 2.74 -11.25 -5.32
N ILE A 18 3.29 -11.76 -6.43
CA ILE A 18 2.73 -12.87 -7.18
C ILE A 18 3.61 -14.11 -7.04
N LYS A 19 3.02 -15.29 -7.28
CA LYS A 19 3.71 -16.58 -7.29
C LYS A 19 3.69 -17.19 -8.67
N GLY A 20 4.76 -17.87 -9.05
CA GLY A 20 4.85 -18.57 -10.33
C GLY A 20 6.07 -19.46 -10.43
N ASP A 21 6.52 -19.71 -11.66
CA ASP A 21 7.75 -20.46 -11.91
C ASP A 21 8.95 -19.71 -11.34
N ALA A 22 9.92 -20.46 -10.81
CA ALA A 22 11.08 -19.86 -10.15
C ALA A 22 11.88 -18.97 -11.10
N GLN A 23 12.18 -17.76 -10.67
CA GLN A 23 12.99 -16.78 -11.38
C GLN A 23 14.15 -16.29 -10.52
N GLU A 24 15.17 -15.73 -11.15
CA GLU A 24 16.30 -15.14 -10.45
C GLU A 24 15.96 -13.72 -9.96
N CYS A 25 16.08 -13.47 -8.66
CA CYS A 25 15.92 -12.13 -8.10
C CYS A 25 17.05 -11.21 -8.61
N ASN A 26 16.69 -10.10 -9.27
CA ASN A 26 17.65 -9.13 -9.80
C ASN A 26 18.52 -8.51 -8.69
N CYS A 27 18.05 -8.49 -7.43
CA CYS A 27 18.83 -7.97 -6.31
C CYS A 27 19.92 -8.95 -5.86
N CYS A 28 19.54 -10.13 -5.36
CA CYS A 28 20.46 -11.06 -4.69
C CYS A 28 20.92 -12.26 -5.53
N GLY A 29 20.40 -12.45 -6.75
CA GLY A 29 20.74 -13.57 -7.63
C GLY A 29 20.20 -14.93 -7.16
N LYS A 30 19.37 -14.98 -6.11
CA LYS A 30 18.75 -16.22 -5.64
C LYS A 30 17.48 -16.51 -6.42
N GLN A 31 17.21 -17.79 -6.62
CA GLN A 31 15.95 -18.26 -7.19
C GLN A 31 14.79 -18.04 -6.20
N THR A 32 13.65 -17.55 -6.71
CA THR A 32 12.42 -17.31 -5.94
C THR A 32 11.21 -17.69 -6.78
N ASP A 33 10.21 -18.33 -6.17
CA ASP A 33 8.90 -18.64 -6.76
C ASP A 33 7.85 -17.56 -6.43
N ILE A 34 8.28 -16.49 -5.76
CA ILE A 34 7.47 -15.34 -5.36
C ILE A 34 8.26 -14.05 -5.57
N TRP A 35 7.66 -13.07 -6.25
CA TRP A 35 8.31 -11.79 -6.55
C TRP A 35 7.31 -10.64 -6.58
N TYR A 36 7.85 -9.42 -6.47
CA TYR A 36 7.10 -8.17 -6.38
C TYR A 36 6.59 -7.70 -7.75
N GLU A 37 5.34 -7.28 -7.81
CA GLU A 37 4.61 -6.90 -9.03
C GLU A 37 3.83 -5.57 -8.84
N SER A 38 4.40 -4.66 -8.06
CA SER A 38 3.81 -3.34 -7.76
C SER A 38 4.86 -2.24 -8.01
N PRO A 39 4.53 -0.94 -7.85
CA PRO A 39 5.43 0.13 -8.23
C PRO A 39 6.80 0.04 -7.56
N PHE A 40 7.85 0.20 -8.36
CA PHE A 40 9.21 0.38 -7.89
C PHE A 40 9.86 1.51 -8.69
N TYR A 41 9.98 2.67 -8.06
CA TYR A 41 10.54 3.87 -8.68
C TYR A 41 12.06 3.78 -8.66
N SER A 42 12.65 3.35 -9.78
CA SER A 42 14.08 3.31 -9.96
C SER A 42 14.45 3.68 -11.41
N SER A 43 15.71 4.04 -11.65
CA SER A 43 16.19 4.32 -13.01
C SER A 43 16.45 3.06 -13.84
N GLU A 44 16.51 1.90 -13.18
CA GLU A 44 16.72 0.61 -13.82
C GLU A 44 15.38 -0.11 -14.02
N GLU A 45 15.27 -0.88 -15.09
CA GLU A 45 14.16 -1.82 -15.25
C GLU A 45 14.46 -3.06 -14.38
N VAL A 46 13.55 -3.34 -13.44
CA VAL A 46 13.71 -4.43 -12.47
C VAL A 46 12.47 -5.32 -12.53
N ASP A 47 12.64 -6.54 -13.03
CA ASP A 47 11.53 -7.46 -13.29
C ASP A 47 11.18 -8.33 -12.07
N CYS A 48 12.16 -8.72 -11.27
CA CYS A 48 12.00 -9.71 -10.20
C CYS A 48 12.75 -9.31 -8.93
N LEU A 49 11.98 -8.95 -7.90
CA LEU A 49 12.48 -8.72 -6.55
C LEU A 49 11.85 -9.70 -5.56
N CYS A 50 12.68 -10.48 -4.87
CA CYS A 50 12.20 -11.39 -3.83
C CYS A 50 11.84 -10.63 -2.54
N PRO A 51 10.87 -11.13 -1.75
CA PRO A 51 10.43 -10.47 -0.51
C PRO A 51 11.55 -10.14 0.48
N GLU A 52 12.56 -10.99 0.59
CA GLU A 52 13.71 -10.79 1.49
C GLU A 52 14.55 -9.57 1.12
N CYS A 53 14.70 -9.27 -0.18
CA CYS A 53 15.47 -8.11 -0.62
C CYS A 53 14.72 -6.79 -0.40
N ILE A 54 13.39 -6.84 -0.43
CA ILE A 54 12.54 -5.70 -0.05
C ILE A 54 12.64 -5.50 1.46
N ALA A 55 12.35 -6.52 2.26
CA ALA A 55 12.31 -6.42 3.73
C ALA A 55 13.64 -5.96 4.35
N SER A 56 14.77 -6.37 3.76
CA SER A 56 16.10 -5.97 4.21
C SER A 56 16.54 -4.59 3.73
N GLY A 57 15.85 -3.99 2.76
CA GLY A 57 16.25 -2.74 2.10
C GLY A 57 17.34 -2.90 1.04
N LEU A 58 17.86 -4.11 0.82
CA LEU A 58 18.92 -4.38 -0.15
C LEU A 58 18.51 -4.03 -1.58
N ALA A 59 17.25 -4.26 -1.96
CA ALA A 59 16.74 -3.91 -3.28
C ALA A 59 16.74 -2.39 -3.49
N ALA A 60 16.17 -1.65 -2.53
CA ALA A 60 16.15 -0.19 -2.55
C ALA A 60 17.58 0.41 -2.54
N GLU A 61 18.52 -0.21 -1.81
CA GLU A 61 19.94 0.20 -1.80
C GLU A 61 20.61 -0.05 -3.15
N LYS A 62 20.46 -1.26 -3.71
CA LYS A 62 21.13 -1.66 -4.95
C LYS A 62 20.70 -0.81 -6.13
N PHE A 63 19.40 -0.56 -6.27
CA PHE A 63 18.83 0.12 -7.43
C PHE A 63 18.58 1.62 -7.18
N ASN A 64 18.96 2.14 -6.01
CA ASN A 64 18.63 3.50 -5.57
C ASN A 64 17.16 3.84 -5.83
N GLY A 65 16.26 2.91 -5.47
CA GLY A 65 14.84 2.99 -5.76
C GLY A 65 13.96 2.99 -4.52
N GLU A 66 12.68 3.31 -4.72
CA GLU A 66 11.66 3.38 -3.68
C GLU A 66 10.42 2.58 -4.09
N PHE A 67 9.79 1.89 -3.14
CA PHE A 67 8.55 1.13 -3.33
C PHE A 67 7.28 1.95 -3.11
N GLN A 68 7.45 3.14 -2.52
CA GLN A 68 6.43 4.17 -2.35
C GLN A 68 7.13 5.52 -2.57
N ASP A 69 6.50 6.41 -3.33
CA ASP A 69 7.02 7.77 -3.51
C ASP A 69 6.99 8.54 -2.19
N SER A 70 8.16 8.97 -1.71
CA SER A 70 8.33 9.75 -0.47
C SER A 70 7.61 11.09 -0.46
N TYR A 71 7.20 11.63 -1.62
CA TYR A 71 6.38 12.85 -1.70
C TYR A 71 4.88 12.59 -1.69
N SER A 72 4.46 11.34 -1.88
CA SER A 72 3.05 10.94 -1.97
C SER A 72 2.64 10.18 -0.71
N VAL A 73 2.86 10.80 0.45
CA VAL A 73 2.54 10.25 1.77
C VAL A 73 2.12 11.36 2.73
N ASP A 74 1.39 11.02 3.78
CA ASP A 74 1.19 11.94 4.90
C ASP A 74 2.51 12.20 5.65
N GLU A 75 2.64 13.38 6.25
CA GLU A 75 3.79 13.72 7.08
C GLU A 75 3.74 12.97 8.43
N VAL A 76 4.89 12.43 8.84
CA VAL A 76 5.12 11.86 10.17
C VAL A 76 6.39 12.44 10.78
N SER A 77 6.46 12.51 12.11
CA SER A 77 7.57 13.17 12.80
C SER A 77 8.90 12.42 12.74
N ASP A 78 8.87 11.10 12.56
CA ASP A 78 10.05 10.24 12.60
C ASP A 78 10.48 9.83 11.17
N PRO A 79 11.63 10.32 10.68
CA PRO A 79 12.12 10.00 9.34
C PRO A 79 12.46 8.52 9.16
N ALA A 80 12.70 7.76 10.23
CA ALA A 80 12.93 6.32 10.13
C ALA A 80 11.67 5.56 9.70
N LYS A 81 10.47 6.09 9.99
CA LYS A 81 9.20 5.50 9.53
C LYS A 81 9.02 5.68 8.04
N LEU A 82 9.39 6.85 7.51
CA LEU A 82 9.37 7.13 6.07
C LEU A 82 10.37 6.22 5.35
N GLU A 83 11.59 6.09 5.88
CA GLU A 83 12.60 5.16 5.34
C GLU A 83 12.09 3.72 5.27
N GLU A 84 11.47 3.22 6.36
CA GLU A 84 10.91 1.87 6.38
C GLU A 84 9.78 1.68 5.35
N LEU A 85 8.92 2.70 5.22
CA LEU A 85 7.84 2.69 4.25
C LEU A 85 8.38 2.63 2.82
N THR A 86 9.24 3.59 2.44
CA THR A 86 9.64 3.74 1.04
C THR A 86 10.69 2.72 0.61
N ARG A 87 11.52 2.21 1.53
CA ARG A 87 12.67 1.35 1.17
C ARG A 87 12.50 -0.11 1.57
N ARG A 88 11.63 -0.40 2.54
CA ARG A 88 11.52 -1.74 3.14
C ARG A 88 10.11 -2.32 3.16
N THR A 89 9.13 -1.60 2.62
CA THR A 89 7.73 -2.04 2.53
C THR A 89 7.33 -2.19 1.06
N PRO A 90 6.69 -3.30 0.64
CA PRO A 90 6.12 -3.39 -0.70
C PRO A 90 5.00 -2.36 -0.86
N GLY A 91 4.99 -1.66 -1.99
CA GLY A 91 3.93 -0.74 -2.38
C GLY A 91 2.59 -1.45 -2.63
N TYR A 92 1.62 -0.68 -3.12
CA TYR A 92 0.38 -1.19 -3.69
C TYR A 92 0.15 -0.54 -5.06
N HIS A 93 -0.86 -0.95 -5.81
CA HIS A 93 -1.17 -0.37 -7.11
C HIS A 93 -2.34 0.62 -6.99
N GLY A 94 -2.12 1.89 -7.35
CA GLY A 94 -3.11 2.95 -7.45
C GLY A 94 -3.67 3.11 -8.87
N TRP A 95 -4.79 3.81 -9.07
CA TRP A 95 -5.20 4.21 -10.42
C TRP A 95 -4.30 5.34 -10.94
N GLN A 96 -3.99 6.28 -10.05
CA GLN A 96 -3.01 7.33 -10.18
C GLN A 96 -1.85 7.08 -9.20
N GLN A 97 -1.07 8.12 -8.92
CA GLN A 97 0.02 8.06 -7.97
C GLN A 97 -0.47 7.59 -6.59
N GLU A 98 0.11 6.50 -6.10
CA GLU A 98 -0.20 5.92 -4.81
C GLU A 98 0.06 6.91 -3.68
N TYR A 99 -0.87 6.98 -2.72
CA TYR A 99 -0.77 7.86 -1.56
C TYR A 99 -0.87 7.09 -0.24
N TRP A 100 0.16 7.17 0.60
CA TRP A 100 0.17 6.46 1.87
C TRP A 100 -0.32 7.30 3.05
N VAL A 101 -1.39 6.84 3.69
CA VAL A 101 -2.04 7.57 4.79
C VAL A 101 -1.36 7.29 6.14
N ALA A 102 -1.25 8.31 6.98
CA ALA A 102 -0.77 8.23 8.36
C ALA A 102 -1.87 8.54 9.38
N HIS A 103 -1.75 7.97 10.57
CA HIS A 103 -2.62 8.27 11.70
C HIS A 103 -1.90 7.97 13.02
N CYS A 104 -2.14 8.79 14.04
CA CYS A 104 -1.40 8.73 15.31
C CYS A 104 0.13 8.86 15.12
N ASP A 105 0.57 9.75 14.23
CA ASP A 105 1.98 10.04 13.94
C ASP A 105 2.77 8.79 13.47
N ASP A 106 2.12 7.87 12.75
CA ASP A 106 2.73 6.70 12.14
C ASP A 106 1.97 6.31 10.88
N TYR A 107 2.63 5.65 9.93
CA TYR A 107 1.96 5.17 8.72
C TYR A 107 1.00 4.05 9.05
N CYS A 108 -0.16 4.08 8.42
CA CYS A 108 -1.15 3.03 8.57
C CYS A 108 -0.75 1.80 7.75
N ALA A 109 -1.19 0.62 8.18
CA ALA A 109 -1.02 -0.60 7.39
C ALA A 109 -2.04 -0.65 6.25
N PHE A 110 -1.58 -0.81 5.01
CA PHE A 110 -2.42 -1.05 3.84
C PHE A 110 -3.06 -2.44 3.95
N ILE A 111 -4.39 -2.45 3.90
CA ILE A 111 -5.22 -3.66 4.07
C ILE A 111 -5.67 -4.20 2.72
N GLY A 112 -5.98 -3.32 1.77
CA GLY A 112 -6.39 -3.71 0.42
C GLY A 112 -7.34 -2.73 -0.24
N TYR A 113 -7.86 -3.15 -1.39
CA TYR A 113 -8.77 -2.39 -2.23
C TYR A 113 -10.22 -2.66 -1.82
N VAL A 114 -11.04 -1.62 -1.73
CA VAL A 114 -12.43 -1.70 -1.25
C VAL A 114 -13.39 -0.80 -2.05
N GLY A 115 -14.62 -1.29 -2.23
CA GLY A 115 -15.78 -0.43 -2.52
C GLY A 115 -16.54 -0.06 -1.25
N TRP A 116 -17.54 0.82 -1.35
CA TRP A 116 -18.31 1.23 -0.17
C TRP A 116 -19.08 0.05 0.45
N ASP A 117 -19.67 -0.81 -0.38
CA ASP A 117 -20.33 -2.03 0.06
C ASP A 117 -19.41 -2.96 0.88
N ASP A 118 -18.10 -2.95 0.61
CA ASP A 118 -17.16 -3.76 1.37
C ASP A 118 -16.94 -3.18 2.77
N LEU A 119 -16.90 -1.85 2.90
CA LEU A 119 -16.87 -1.17 4.21
C LEU A 119 -18.09 -1.52 5.05
N VAL A 120 -19.28 -1.57 4.43
CA VAL A 120 -20.53 -1.96 5.09
C VAL A 120 -20.49 -3.43 5.53
N LYS A 121 -20.04 -4.34 4.66
CA LYS A 121 -19.88 -5.77 5.00
C LYS A 121 -18.90 -5.99 6.15
N MET A 122 -17.85 -5.17 6.23
CA MET A 122 -16.86 -5.18 7.31
C MET A 122 -17.38 -4.52 8.59
N GLY A 123 -18.47 -3.74 8.51
CA GLY A 123 -19.05 -3.01 9.63
C GLY A 123 -18.23 -1.79 10.06
N ILE A 124 -17.46 -1.20 9.14
CA ILE A 124 -16.58 -0.06 9.40
C ILE A 124 -17.05 1.23 8.72
N ASP A 125 -18.11 1.17 7.93
CA ASP A 125 -18.75 2.31 7.24
C ASP A 125 -19.01 3.50 8.17
N LYS A 126 -19.64 3.24 9.33
CA LYS A 126 -19.91 4.31 10.31
C LYS A 126 -18.66 4.93 10.89
N GLN A 127 -17.63 4.11 11.14
CA GLN A 127 -16.34 4.60 11.66
C GLN A 127 -15.66 5.50 10.63
N ILE A 128 -15.77 5.17 9.33
CA ILE A 128 -15.28 6.03 8.25
C ILE A 128 -16.05 7.35 8.20
N GLU A 129 -17.39 7.31 8.23
CA GLU A 129 -18.21 8.53 8.25
C GLU A 129 -17.87 9.43 9.45
N GLU A 130 -17.71 8.87 10.64
CA GLU A 130 -17.32 9.62 11.84
C GLU A 130 -15.90 10.22 11.73
N SER A 131 -14.98 9.52 11.07
CA SER A 131 -13.58 9.92 10.94
C SER A 131 -13.37 11.07 9.95
N TYR A 132 -14.19 11.13 8.90
CA TYR A 132 -14.01 12.06 7.77
C TYR A 132 -15.14 13.09 7.64
N GLY A 133 -16.27 12.91 8.31
CA GLY A 133 -17.41 13.80 8.21
C GLY A 133 -18.14 13.62 6.89
N SER A 134 -18.19 14.66 6.04
CA SER A 134 -18.89 14.60 4.75
C SER A 134 -17.96 14.38 3.55
N ASN A 135 -16.64 14.36 3.76
CA ASN A 135 -15.69 14.38 2.65
C ASN A 135 -14.42 13.58 2.94
N ILE A 136 -13.96 12.79 1.95
CA ILE A 136 -12.71 12.02 2.00
C ILE A 136 -11.86 12.39 0.79
N ASN A 137 -10.70 13.01 1.00
CA ASN A 137 -9.79 13.39 -0.08
C ASN A 137 -10.51 14.14 -1.23
N ASP A 138 -11.28 15.17 -0.89
CA ASP A 138 -12.11 15.97 -1.81
C ASP A 138 -13.33 15.28 -2.42
N TRP A 139 -13.59 14.01 -2.10
CA TRP A 139 -14.82 13.30 -2.50
C TRP A 139 -15.94 13.41 -1.47
N ASP A 140 -17.14 13.75 -1.94
CA ASP A 140 -18.35 13.70 -1.11
C ASP A 140 -18.73 12.25 -0.76
N ILE A 141 -19.01 11.99 0.52
CA ILE A 141 -19.31 10.63 0.98
C ILE A 141 -20.57 10.05 0.34
N GLU A 142 -21.58 10.86 0.02
CA GLU A 142 -22.80 10.34 -0.63
C GLU A 142 -22.49 9.86 -2.05
N THR A 143 -21.60 10.54 -2.78
CA THR A 143 -21.07 10.02 -4.05
C THR A 143 -20.30 8.72 -3.86
N LEU A 144 -19.44 8.62 -2.84
CA LEU A 144 -18.69 7.39 -2.59
C LEU A 144 -19.59 6.19 -2.25
N LYS A 145 -20.69 6.42 -1.52
CA LYS A 145 -21.70 5.39 -1.22
C LYS A 145 -22.31 4.77 -2.46
N GLU A 146 -22.47 5.56 -3.51
CA GLU A 146 -23.11 5.13 -4.76
C GLU A 146 -22.10 4.56 -5.76
N ASP A 147 -20.94 5.22 -5.91
CA ASP A 147 -20.06 5.02 -7.05
C ASP A 147 -18.71 4.33 -6.71
N MET A 148 -18.29 4.30 -5.43
CA MET A 148 -17.02 3.67 -5.04
C MET A 148 -17.13 2.15 -5.02
N ASN A 149 -16.42 1.49 -5.95
CA ASN A 149 -16.48 0.05 -6.16
C ASN A 149 -15.07 -0.52 -6.29
N ASN A 150 -14.84 -1.70 -5.73
CA ASN A 150 -13.57 -2.40 -5.90
C ASN A 150 -13.39 -2.82 -7.37
N ASN A 151 -12.27 -2.42 -7.98
CA ASN A 151 -12.01 -2.45 -9.43
C ASN A 151 -13.01 -1.65 -10.28
N GLY A 152 -13.63 -0.61 -9.71
CA GLY A 152 -14.44 0.38 -10.42
C GLY A 152 -13.66 1.65 -10.76
N GLY A 153 -14.33 2.59 -11.44
CA GLY A 153 -13.73 3.89 -11.78
C GLY A 153 -13.48 4.81 -10.59
N ILE A 154 -14.07 4.53 -9.41
CA ILE A 154 -13.70 5.14 -8.13
C ILE A 154 -13.33 4.02 -7.17
N GLN A 155 -12.09 4.04 -6.66
CA GLN A 155 -11.50 3.00 -5.85
C GLN A 155 -11.12 3.52 -4.47
N GLY A 156 -11.49 2.78 -3.43
CA GLY A 156 -10.98 3.00 -2.08
C GLY A 156 -9.76 2.15 -1.77
N TYR A 157 -8.75 2.75 -1.15
CA TYR A 157 -7.57 2.08 -0.60
C TYR A 157 -7.69 2.10 0.92
N LEU A 158 -7.89 0.93 1.51
CA LEU A 158 -8.14 0.78 2.94
C LEU A 158 -6.83 0.64 3.71
N PHE A 159 -6.68 1.45 4.74
CA PHE A 159 -5.59 1.41 5.68
C PHE A 159 -6.09 1.21 7.11
N LYS A 160 -5.23 0.71 7.99
CA LYS A 160 -5.51 0.53 9.42
C LYS A 160 -4.41 1.15 10.27
N CYS A 161 -4.77 2.03 11.19
CA CYS A 161 -3.84 2.62 12.13
C CYS A 161 -3.26 1.53 13.05
N LEU A 162 -1.93 1.52 13.18
CA LEU A 162 -1.21 0.54 14.00
C LEU A 162 -1.33 0.79 15.50
N HIS A 163 -1.78 1.99 15.90
CA HIS A 163 -1.87 2.40 17.30
C HIS A 163 -3.28 2.27 17.87
N CYS A 164 -4.28 2.88 17.22
CA CYS A 164 -5.67 2.84 17.69
C CYS A 164 -6.53 1.76 17.00
N GLY A 165 -6.07 1.20 15.87
CA GLY A 165 -6.82 0.20 15.11
C GLY A 165 -7.94 0.76 14.23
N GLU A 166 -8.14 2.08 14.19
CA GLU A 166 -9.10 2.74 13.30
C GLU A 166 -8.70 2.58 11.83
N TYR A 167 -9.71 2.47 10.97
CA TYR A 167 -9.52 2.43 9.53
C TYR A 167 -9.45 3.83 8.93
N ARG A 168 -8.61 3.96 7.90
CA ARG A 168 -8.40 5.18 7.11
C ARG A 168 -8.52 4.85 5.64
N LEU A 169 -8.90 5.82 4.82
CA LEU A 169 -9.10 5.67 3.39
C LEU A 169 -8.32 6.70 2.61
N HIS A 170 -7.80 6.27 1.48
CA HIS A 170 -7.46 7.12 0.36
C HIS A 170 -8.37 6.74 -0.82
N ILE A 171 -8.79 7.73 -1.61
CA ILE A 171 -9.71 7.55 -2.74
C ILE A 171 -9.06 8.09 -4.00
N ASP A 172 -9.19 7.33 -5.08
CA ASP A 172 -8.69 7.69 -6.40
C ASP A 172 -9.63 7.20 -7.52
N CYS A 173 -9.45 7.71 -8.74
CA CYS A 173 -10.22 7.37 -9.93
C CYS A 173 -9.35 7.15 -11.18
N ASP A 174 -9.87 6.38 -12.14
CA ASP A 174 -9.19 6.01 -13.40
C ASP A 174 -9.10 7.10 -14.47
#